data_AF-A0A524LIS6-F1
#
_entry.id   AF-A0A524LIS6-F1
#
_cell.length_a   1.000
_cell.length_b   1.000
_cell.length_c   1.000
_cell.angle_alpha   90.00
_cell.angle_beta   90.00
_cell.angle_gamma   90.00
#
_symmetry.space_group_name_H-M   'P 1'
#
loop_
_entity.id
_entity.type
_entity.pdbx_description
1 polymer ?
#
loop_
_entity_poly.entity_id
_entity_poly.type
_entity_poly.pdbx_seq_one_letter_code
_entity_poly.pdbx_strand_id
1 'polypeptide(L)'
;MRKVPFIIGVLMILLGVYAFWYYFQILIYGDFIEQLYLWIASLVVALLLISFGPGVIVWAYATSYQTSYKQIAKQKEWQVLQIPLKCSECQNEISVRSLEWIGDDEARCPFCSKDLEIKSSRSYTYS
;
A
#
# COMPACT_ATOMS: atom_id res chain seq x y z
N MET A 1 6.79 -2.23 0.33
CA MET A 1 7.35 -1.46 1.48
C MET A 1 8.58 -0.70 1.03
N ARG A 2 8.63 0.63 1.19
CA ARG A 2 9.91 1.37 1.02
C ARG A 2 10.79 0.99 2.22
N LYS A 3 11.81 0.16 1.99
CA LYS A 3 12.72 -0.34 3.03
C LYS A 3 13.55 0.78 3.69
N VAL A 4 13.83 1.83 2.92
CA VAL A 4 14.70 2.96 3.29
C VAL A 4 14.21 3.74 4.53
N PRO A 5 12.96 4.27 4.60
CA PRO A 5 12.49 5.02 5.77
C PRO A 5 12.37 4.16 7.04
N PHE A 6 12.08 2.86 6.91
CA PHE A 6 12.06 1.94 8.05
C PHE A 6 13.46 1.72 8.63
N ILE A 7 14.45 1.49 7.76
CA ILE A 7 15.86 1.33 8.15
C ILE A 7 16.38 2.61 8.84
N ILE A 8 16.03 3.79 8.31
CA ILE A 8 16.40 5.07 8.91
C ILE A 8 15.78 5.23 10.31
N GLY A 9 14.50 4.89 10.47
CA GLY A 9 13.82 4.95 11.77
C GLY A 9 14.48 4.05 12.82
N VAL A 10 14.82 2.80 12.45
CA VAL A 10 15.52 1.87 13.36
C VAL A 10 16.92 2.37 13.73
N LEU A 11 17.68 2.90 12.76
CA LEU A 11 19.01 3.49 13.00
C LEU A 11 18.95 4.67 13.96
N MET A 12 17.97 5.56 13.81
CA MET A 12 17.77 6.71 14.71
C MET A 12 17.49 6.27 16.15
N ILE A 13 16.68 5.22 16.34
CA ILE A 13 16.38 4.67 17.67
C ILE A 13 17.65 4.05 18.28
N LEU A 14 18.40 3.24 17.53
CA LEU A 14 19.64 2.61 18.02
C LEU A 14 20.69 3.65 18.42
N LEU A 15 20.89 4.69 17.60
CA LEU A 15 21.79 5.79 17.91
C LEU A 15 21.33 6.56 19.16
N GLY A 16 20.03 6.82 19.30
CA GLY A 16 19.46 7.47 20.47
C GLY A 16 19.68 6.67 21.76
N VAL A 17 19.43 5.36 21.73
CA VAL A 17 19.64 4.47 22.89
C VAL A 17 21.11 4.38 23.27
N TYR A 18 22.01 4.24 22.27
CA TYR A 18 23.44 4.19 22.51
C TYR A 18 23.97 5.50 23.14
N ALA A 19 23.57 6.65 22.59
CA ALA A 19 23.93 7.95 23.14
C ALA A 19 23.42 8.09 24.57
N PHE A 20 22.14 7.78 24.82
CA PHE A 20 21.57 7.82 26.16
C PHE A 20 22.34 6.97 27.17
N TRP A 21 22.72 5.73 26.80
CA TRP A 21 23.50 4.85 27.66
C TRP A 21 24.88 5.40 27.98
N TYR A 22 25.58 5.95 26.98
CA TYR A 22 26.89 6.56 27.15
C TYR A 22 26.85 7.75 28.12
N TYR A 23 25.86 8.63 27.97
CA TYR A 23 25.69 9.78 28.88
C TYR A 23 25.18 9.38 30.26
N PHE A 24 24.45 8.27 30.39
CA PHE A 24 24.07 7.70 31.69
C PHE A 24 25.30 7.18 32.46
N GLN A 25 26.27 6.58 31.76
CA GLN A 25 27.54 6.17 32.37
C GLN A 25 28.30 7.37 32.95
N ILE A 26 28.41 8.48 32.19
CA ILE A 26 29.08 9.71 32.66
C ILE A 26 28.43 10.25 33.94
N LEU A 27 27.11 10.16 34.07
CA LEU A 27 26.38 10.56 35.28
C LEU A 27 26.78 9.73 36.51
N ILE A 28 27.04 8.44 36.34
CA ILE A 28 27.44 7.52 37.42
C ILE A 28 28.90 7.75 37.88
N TYR A 29 29.80 8.13 36.98
CA TYR A 29 31.24 8.24 37.29
C TYR A 29 31.68 9.57 37.93
N GLY A 30 30.77 10.55 38.10
CA GLY A 30 31.02 11.72 38.96
C GLY A 30 31.52 12.99 38.28
N ASP A 31 31.83 12.97 36.98
CA ASP A 31 32.19 14.16 36.15
C ASP A 31 30.98 15.04 35.76
N PHE A 32 29.87 14.90 36.48
CA PHE A 32 28.57 15.47 36.13
C PHE A 32 28.55 17.01 36.12
N ILE A 33 29.34 17.66 36.99
CA ILE A 33 29.32 19.12 37.16
C ILE A 33 29.94 19.85 35.94
N GLU A 34 31.03 19.33 35.37
CA GLU A 34 31.71 19.97 34.23
C GLU A 34 31.02 19.70 32.90
N GLN A 35 30.29 18.58 32.77
CA GLN A 35 29.67 18.14 31.51
C GLN A 35 28.14 18.22 31.51
N LEU A 36 27.54 18.86 32.52
CA LEU A 36 26.08 19.02 32.67
C LEU A 36 25.39 19.53 31.39
N TYR A 37 25.98 20.52 30.73
CA TYR A 37 25.42 21.12 29.52
C TYR A 37 25.36 20.12 28.34
N LEU A 38 26.42 19.36 28.13
CA LEU A 38 26.49 18.33 27.10
C LEU A 38 25.49 17.19 27.38
N TRP A 39 25.34 16.84 28.66
CA TRP A 39 24.37 15.84 29.09
C TRP A 39 22.92 16.29 28.78
N ILE A 40 22.54 17.51 29.16
CA ILE A 40 21.20 18.06 28.87
C ILE A 40 20.96 18.13 27.37
N ALA A 41 21.92 18.63 26.59
CA ALA A 41 21.81 18.71 25.13
C ALA A 41 21.59 17.33 24.50
N SER A 42 22.35 16.32 24.93
CA SER A 42 22.21 14.94 24.45
C SER A 42 20.86 14.33 24.79
N LEU A 43 20.33 14.61 25.99
CA LEU A 43 19.06 14.09 26.47
C LEU A 43 17.89 14.68 25.67
N VAL A 44 17.96 15.98 25.34
CA VAL A 44 16.97 16.62 24.47
C VAL A 44 16.99 16.00 23.08
N VAL A 45 18.16 15.77 22.49
CA VAL A 45 18.28 15.12 21.17
C VAL A 45 17.75 13.69 21.21
N ALA A 46 18.05 12.93 22.25
CA ALA A 46 17.53 11.56 22.42
C ALA A 46 16.00 11.54 22.52
N LEU A 47 15.39 12.46 23.28
CA LEU A 47 13.94 12.57 23.40
C LEU A 47 13.28 12.93 22.07
N LEU A 48 13.88 13.85 21.29
CA LEU A 48 13.38 14.18 19.96
C LEU A 48 13.46 12.96 19.03
N LEU A 49 14.60 12.27 18.99
CA LEU A 49 14.77 11.08 18.14
C LEU A 49 13.78 9.96 18.48
N ILE A 50 13.57 9.69 19.77
CA ILE A 50 12.65 8.65 20.25
C ILE A 50 11.18 9.02 19.99
N SER A 51 10.81 10.31 20.05
CA SER A 51 9.43 10.72 19.78
C SER A 51 9.10 10.74 18.28
N PHE A 52 10.04 11.17 17.43
CA PHE A 52 9.84 11.24 15.99
C PHE A 52 10.02 9.89 15.28
N GLY A 53 10.82 8.97 15.82
CA GLY A 53 11.07 7.65 15.23
C GLY A 53 9.79 6.85 14.94
N PRO A 54 8.89 6.64 15.93
CA PRO A 54 7.60 5.99 15.72
C PRO A 54 6.73 6.71 14.68
N GLY A 55 6.75 8.04 14.67
CA GLY A 55 5.99 8.86 13.71
C GLY A 55 6.42 8.60 12.26
N VAL A 56 7.73 8.51 12.00
CA VAL A 56 8.28 8.20 10.67
C VAL A 56 7.92 6.77 10.24
N ILE A 57 7.92 5.80 11.16
CA ILE A 57 7.55 4.42 10.87
C ILE A 57 6.07 4.33 10.46
N VAL A 58 5.18 4.96 11.22
CA VAL A 58 3.73 4.98 10.92
C VAL A 58 3.45 5.68 9.60
N TRP A 59 4.13 6.80 9.32
CA TRP A 59 3.99 7.52 8.06
C TRP A 59 4.47 6.69 6.86
N ALA A 60 5.61 6.01 6.99
CA ALA A 60 6.11 5.09 5.96
C ALA A 60 5.15 3.92 5.71
N TYR A 61 4.50 3.43 6.76
CA TYR A 61 3.49 2.39 6.66
C TYR A 61 2.23 2.90 5.92
N ALA A 62 1.64 4.01 6.39
CA ALA A 62 0.42 4.58 5.81
C ALA A 62 0.58 4.96 4.33
N THR A 63 1.71 5.57 3.96
CA THR A 63 2.00 5.91 2.55
C THR A 63 2.10 4.69 1.65
N SER A 64 2.60 3.56 2.15
CA SER A 64 2.67 2.29 1.40
C SER A 64 1.31 1.65 1.15
N TYR A 65 0.38 1.79 2.11
CA TYR A 65 -1.01 1.35 1.95
C TYR A 65 -1.75 2.21 0.93
N GLN A 66 -1.57 3.54 1.01
CA GLN A 66 -2.23 4.45 0.09
C GLN A 66 -1.78 4.26 -1.37
N THR A 67 -0.50 3.94 -1.60
CA THR A 67 -0.01 3.62 -2.96
C THR A 67 -0.59 2.32 -3.49
N SER A 68 -0.61 1.27 -2.66
CA SER A 68 -1.19 -0.02 -3.04
C SER A 68 -2.69 0.10 -3.32
N TYR A 69 -3.41 0.86 -2.50
CA TYR A 69 -4.84 1.11 -2.69
C TYR A 69 -5.11 1.93 -3.96
N LYS A 70 -4.30 2.96 -4.26
CA LYS A 70 -4.43 3.72 -5.51
C LYS A 70 -4.18 2.86 -6.75
N GLN A 71 -3.28 1.88 -6.69
CA GLN A 71 -3.05 0.95 -7.79
C GLN A 71 -4.24 0.01 -7.99
N ILE A 72 -4.79 -0.55 -6.91
CA ILE A 72 -5.98 -1.42 -6.96
C ILE A 72 -7.23 -0.62 -7.37
N ALA A 73 -7.39 0.60 -6.87
CA ALA A 73 -8.50 1.49 -7.23
C ALA A 73 -8.42 1.95 -8.70
N LYS A 74 -7.21 2.18 -9.25
CA LYS A 74 -7.03 2.38 -10.69
C LYS A 74 -7.39 1.14 -11.51
N GLN A 75 -7.17 -0.06 -10.98
CA GLN A 75 -7.52 -1.30 -11.68
C GLN A 75 -9.04 -1.58 -11.66
N LYS A 76 -9.76 -1.00 -10.69
CA LYS A 76 -11.24 -1.05 -10.54
C LYS A 76 -11.95 0.13 -11.23
N GLU A 77 -11.43 0.66 -12.33
CA GLU A 77 -12.29 1.45 -13.22
C GLU A 77 -13.42 0.54 -13.71
N TRP A 78 -14.66 0.97 -13.47
CA TRP A 78 -15.87 0.25 -13.85
C TRP A 78 -15.83 -0.09 -15.35
N GLN A 79 -15.64 -1.36 -15.68
CA GLN A 79 -15.65 -1.83 -17.05
C GLN A 79 -17.09 -1.90 -17.54
N VAL A 80 -17.40 -1.20 -18.62
CA VAL A 80 -18.71 -1.29 -19.28
C VAL A 80 -18.63 -2.45 -20.27
N LEU A 81 -19.29 -3.55 -19.92
CA LEU A 81 -19.41 -4.74 -20.76
C LEU A 81 -20.63 -4.56 -21.67
N GLN A 82 -20.41 -4.53 -22.99
CA GLN A 82 -21.49 -4.56 -23.97
C GLN A 82 -21.83 -6.02 -24.28
N ILE A 83 -22.99 -6.46 -23.79
CA ILE A 83 -23.53 -7.79 -24.01
C ILE A 83 -24.51 -7.73 -25.19
N PRO A 84 -24.38 -8.60 -26.21
CA PRO A 84 -25.34 -8.65 -27.31
C PRO A 84 -26.70 -9.16 -26.82
N LEU A 85 -27.78 -8.50 -27.26
CA LEU A 85 -29.17 -8.85 -26.92
C LEU A 85 -29.63 -10.18 -27.54
N LYS A 86 -28.94 -10.68 -28.57
CA LYS A 86 -29.26 -11.92 -29.26
C LYS A 86 -28.01 -12.73 -29.56
N CYS A 87 -28.14 -14.06 -29.48
CA CYS A 87 -27.06 -14.96 -29.91
C CYS A 87 -26.95 -14.95 -31.44
N SER A 88 -25.73 -14.89 -31.98
CA SER A 88 -25.48 -15.03 -33.42
C SER A 88 -25.87 -16.42 -33.96
N GLU A 89 -25.73 -17.46 -33.13
CA GLU A 89 -25.90 -18.86 -33.53
C GLU A 89 -27.36 -19.31 -33.43
N CYS A 90 -28.00 -19.13 -32.27
CA CYS A 90 -29.37 -19.62 -32.03
C CYS A 90 -30.44 -18.53 -32.15
N GLN A 91 -30.06 -17.27 -32.38
CA GLN A 91 -30.96 -16.10 -32.47
C GLN A 91 -31.87 -15.85 -31.26
N ASN A 92 -31.74 -16.63 -30.19
CA ASN A 92 -32.47 -16.43 -28.94
C ASN A 92 -32.05 -15.13 -28.26
N GLU A 93 -33.02 -14.50 -27.61
CA GLU A 93 -32.82 -13.30 -26.82
C GLU A 93 -32.06 -13.63 -25.53
N ILE A 94 -31.03 -12.84 -25.22
CA ILE A 94 -30.12 -13.06 -24.11
C ILE A 94 -30.32 -11.93 -23.11
N SER A 95 -30.57 -12.29 -21.85
CA SER A 95 -30.61 -11.35 -20.74
C SER A 95 -29.34 -11.47 -19.90
N VAL A 96 -28.89 -10.35 -19.30
CA VAL A 96 -27.68 -10.32 -18.45
C VAL A 96 -27.77 -11.32 -17.28
N ARG A 97 -28.99 -11.54 -16.76
CA ARG A 97 -29.25 -12.44 -15.63
C ARG A 97 -29.22 -13.93 -15.98
N SER A 98 -29.31 -14.27 -17.26
CA SER A 98 -29.38 -15.65 -17.74
C SER A 98 -28.08 -16.14 -18.38
N LEU A 99 -27.01 -15.34 -18.31
CA LEU A 99 -25.72 -15.68 -18.89
C LEU A 99 -24.92 -16.59 -17.97
N GLU A 100 -24.29 -17.59 -18.58
CA GLU A 100 -23.29 -18.41 -17.91
C GLU A 100 -21.93 -17.75 -18.08
N TRP A 101 -21.43 -17.15 -16.99
CA TRP A 101 -20.13 -16.48 -16.96
C TRP A 101 -19.01 -17.49 -16.71
N ILE A 102 -17.97 -17.46 -17.55
CA ILE A 102 -16.82 -18.39 -17.48
C ILE A 102 -15.55 -17.64 -17.09
N GLY A 103 -15.51 -16.34 -17.36
CA GLY A 103 -14.45 -15.44 -16.92
C GLY A 103 -14.97 -14.01 -16.77
N ASP A 104 -14.07 -13.07 -16.46
CA ASP A 104 -14.43 -11.67 -16.22
C ASP A 104 -15.03 -10.97 -17.47
N ASP A 105 -14.57 -11.38 -18.66
CA ASP A 105 -14.99 -10.83 -19.97
C ASP A 105 -15.55 -11.93 -20.92
N GLU A 106 -15.84 -13.13 -20.41
CA GLU A 106 -16.27 -14.28 -21.23
C GLU A 106 -17.57 -14.89 -20.69
N ALA A 107 -18.59 -14.99 -21.55
CA ALA A 107 -19.84 -15.67 -21.22
C ALA A 107 -20.32 -16.58 -22.36
N ARG A 108 -21.07 -17.61 -21.99
CA ARG A 108 -21.74 -18.52 -22.94
C ARG A 108 -23.22 -18.25 -23.03
N CYS A 109 -23.77 -18.53 -24.21
CA CYS A 109 -25.20 -18.54 -24.42
C CYS A 109 -25.82 -19.73 -23.67
N PRO A 110 -26.86 -19.51 -22.85
CA PRO A 110 -27.48 -20.58 -22.07
C PRO A 110 -28.26 -21.59 -22.93
N PHE A 111 -28.56 -21.25 -24.19
CA PHE A 111 -29.39 -22.09 -25.07
C PHE A 111 -28.58 -23.01 -25.98
N CYS A 112 -27.42 -22.55 -26.46
CA CYS A 112 -26.58 -23.30 -27.40
C CYS A 112 -25.16 -23.54 -26.90
N SER A 113 -24.83 -23.08 -25.68
CA SER A 113 -23.51 -23.20 -25.03
C SER A 113 -22.34 -22.67 -25.87
N LYS A 114 -22.63 -21.83 -26.86
CA LYS A 114 -21.62 -21.14 -27.67
C LYS A 114 -21.12 -19.90 -26.95
N ASP A 115 -19.84 -19.60 -27.14
CA ASP A 115 -19.20 -18.42 -26.58
C ASP A 115 -19.80 -17.15 -27.21
N LEU A 116 -20.04 -16.13 -26.39
CA LEU A 116 -20.56 -14.84 -26.82
C LEU A 116 -19.43 -13.83 -26.92
N GLU A 117 -19.42 -13.06 -28.01
CA GLU A 117 -18.51 -11.94 -28.16
C GLU A 117 -18.95 -10.77 -27.25
N ILE A 118 -18.36 -10.69 -26.06
CA ILE A 118 -18.53 -9.55 -25.16
C ILE A 118 -17.50 -8.49 -25.54
N LYS A 119 -17.97 -7.26 -25.79
CA LYS A 119 -17.08 -6.12 -26.04
C LYS A 119 -16.83 -5.38 -24.73
N SER A 120 -15.56 -5.33 -24.33
CA SER A 120 -15.09 -4.60 -23.16
C SER A 120 -14.57 -3.23 -23.59
N SER A 121 -14.79 -2.17 -22.82
CA SER A 121 -14.25 -0.84 -23.14
C SER A 121 -12.72 -0.80 -23.26
N ARG A 122 -12.00 -1.80 -22.73
CA ARG A 122 -10.54 -1.95 -22.88
C ARG A 122 -10.09 -2.36 -24.29
N SER A 123 -10.95 -3.01 -25.08
CA SER A 123 -10.55 -3.50 -26.41
C SER A 123 -10.41 -2.40 -27.46
N TYR A 124 -10.81 -1.16 -27.14
CA TYR A 124 -10.61 0.01 -28.01
C TYR A 124 -9.25 0.70 -27.83
N THR A 125 -8.43 0.25 -26.88
CA THR A 125 -7.12 0.88 -26.63
C THR A 125 -5.97 0.19 -27.39
N TYR A 126 -6.26 -0.89 -28.13
CA TYR A 126 -5.27 -1.64 -28.93
C TYR A 126 -5.74 -1.85 -30.39
N SER A 127 -6.22 -0.79 -31.03
CA SER A 127 -6.46 -0.76 -32.49
C SER A 127 -5.65 0.36 -33.13
#